data_AF-A0A1Z4I3R8-F1
#
_entry.id   AF-A0A1Z4I3R8-F1
#
_cell.length_a   1.000
_cell.length_b   1.000
_cell.length_c   1.000
_cell.angle_alpha   90.00
_cell.angle_beta   90.00
_cell.angle_gamma   90.00
#
_symmetry.space_group_name_H-M   'P 1'
#
loop_
_entity.id
_entity.type
_entity.pdbx_description
1 polymer ?
#
loop_
_entity_poly.entity_id
_entity_poly.type
_entity_poly.pdbx_seq_one_letter_code
_entity_poly.pdbx_strand_id
1 'polypeptide(L)'
;MTSKFKLETPIEFSKRQKRWMLKGFWIALILVVVKIMTADAPSPSKYGALLIAVMSLLPTYLWCADCAKGLPLFPIMALTYLASHAFPLVSKNPNVLQYNESLHFNAAIVVAIFLAVGTITWLTLVKREPQGKSIIKVFKPTQITPFFLQIIFCSILFDLLQNTGYIWQIIPGQLYTILKTALPALTSLGLMILGYQLGAKCLSRQQTIIFLGLITCLVFQAGVSLYLNVGGVYTVLTSLGWMLGSGKLPWRLLLITFLLISFLNLGKSETRAIYWNKGAIQPGQYTTVYSTWINNSLKQINTHEDSLNQPKQKSESLNDRASLIHMLMKAISETGTMREYMNGKTYAIIPQLLIPRIFNPNKLRGAEATNMLNIYYGRQTYEQTLITQISWGMLQEAYANFGTVGCAGLGIFLGSLYGYVTRLAMKVPITSYRFLISLALIMLSAKNEVTLSSFLSILSQVLMLLFAIRIFLMKNTTCYHYPNTYKISY
;
A
#
# COMPACT_ATOMS: atom_id res chain seq x y z
N MET A 1 32.46 -20.21 -13.38
CA MET A 1 31.12 -20.82 -13.58
C MET A 1 30.05 -19.73 -13.43
N THR A 2 29.70 -19.09 -14.54
CA THR A 2 28.73 -18.00 -14.63
C THR A 2 27.33 -18.57 -14.76
N SER A 3 26.61 -18.74 -13.65
CA SER A 3 25.18 -19.03 -13.72
C SER A 3 24.47 -17.79 -14.27
N LYS A 4 24.26 -17.75 -15.59
CA LYS A 4 23.34 -16.82 -16.25
C LYS A 4 21.92 -17.13 -15.76
N PHE A 5 21.59 -16.66 -14.56
CA PHE A 5 20.21 -16.60 -14.11
C PHE A 5 19.53 -15.56 -15.01
N LYS A 6 18.76 -16.04 -15.98
CA LYS A 6 18.10 -15.17 -16.95
C LYS A 6 17.01 -14.39 -16.20
N LEU A 7 17.09 -13.05 -16.26
CA LEU A 7 16.00 -12.12 -15.89
C LEU A 7 14.65 -12.43 -16.56
N GLU A 8 14.64 -13.41 -17.46
CA GLU A 8 13.53 -13.93 -18.25
C GLU A 8 12.79 -15.10 -17.57
N THR A 9 13.28 -15.58 -16.42
CA THR A 9 12.61 -16.66 -15.69
C THR A 9 11.45 -16.10 -14.85
N PRO A 10 10.27 -16.75 -14.87
CA PRO A 10 9.17 -16.33 -14.03
C PRO A 10 9.46 -16.58 -12.55
N ILE A 11 8.80 -15.80 -11.68
CA ILE A 11 8.88 -16.03 -10.24
C ILE A 11 8.13 -17.33 -9.92
N GLU A 12 8.88 -18.31 -9.43
CA GLU A 12 8.33 -19.56 -8.91
C GLU A 12 8.77 -19.75 -7.46
N PHE A 13 7.80 -19.99 -6.58
CA PHE A 13 8.08 -20.36 -5.20
C PHE A 13 8.37 -21.86 -5.12
N SER A 14 9.54 -22.22 -4.61
CA SER A 14 9.90 -23.62 -4.36
C SER A 14 8.91 -24.29 -3.40
N LYS A 15 8.75 -25.62 -3.53
CA LYS A 15 7.93 -26.41 -2.59
C LYS A 15 8.34 -26.18 -1.13
N ARG A 16 9.64 -26.00 -0.87
CA ARG A 16 10.17 -25.66 0.46
C ARG A 16 9.64 -24.32 0.93
N GLN A 17 9.74 -23.26 0.12
CA GLN A 17 9.21 -21.94 0.47
C GLN A 17 7.71 -21.99 0.78
N LYS A 18 6.90 -22.65 -0.05
CA LYS A 18 5.46 -22.79 0.21
C LYS A 18 5.16 -23.46 1.55
N ARG A 19 5.89 -24.52 1.91
CA ARG A 19 5.78 -25.16 3.24
C ARG A 19 6.11 -24.19 4.39
N TRP A 20 7.15 -23.37 4.24
CA TRP A 20 7.50 -22.34 5.24
C TRP A 20 6.42 -21.27 5.34
N MET A 21 5.86 -20.83 4.22
CA MET A 21 4.76 -19.85 4.20
C MET A 21 3.51 -20.41 4.86
N LEU A 22 3.17 -21.68 4.61
CA LEU A 22 2.03 -22.33 5.27
C LEU A 22 2.25 -22.49 6.78
N LYS A 23 3.46 -22.86 7.23
CA LYS A 23 3.80 -22.87 8.67
C LYS A 23 3.68 -21.47 9.28
N GLY A 24 4.22 -20.46 8.62
CA GLY A 24 4.13 -19.07 9.04
C GLY A 24 2.67 -18.59 9.12
N PHE A 25 1.83 -19.01 8.17
CA PHE A 25 0.39 -18.74 8.18
C PHE A 25 -0.28 -19.29 9.44
N TRP A 26 -0.05 -20.55 9.80
CA TRP A 26 -0.67 -21.14 10.99
C TRP A 26 -0.21 -20.48 12.29
N ILE A 27 1.08 -20.11 12.39
CA ILE A 27 1.59 -19.35 13.53
C ILE A 27 0.89 -17.99 13.61
N ALA A 28 0.79 -17.27 12.49
CA ALA A 28 0.10 -15.98 12.45
C ALA A 28 -1.39 -16.10 12.81
N LEU A 29 -2.08 -17.15 12.34
CA LEU A 29 -3.47 -17.43 12.68
C LEU A 29 -3.62 -17.64 14.20
N ILE A 30 -2.78 -18.46 14.82
CA ILE A 30 -2.81 -18.70 16.28
C ILE A 30 -2.61 -17.38 17.02
N LEU A 31 -1.61 -16.58 16.64
CA LEU A 31 -1.36 -15.28 17.28
C LEU A 31 -2.55 -14.32 17.15
N VAL A 32 -3.20 -14.28 15.98
CA VAL A 32 -4.40 -13.46 15.74
C VAL A 32 -5.56 -13.94 16.60
N VAL A 33 -5.84 -15.25 16.63
CA VAL A 33 -6.93 -15.83 17.42
C VAL A 33 -6.70 -15.60 18.91
N VAL A 34 -5.50 -15.90 19.42
CA VAL A 34 -5.14 -15.65 20.83
C VAL A 34 -5.35 -14.18 21.16
N LYS A 35 -4.81 -13.26 20.36
CA LYS A 35 -4.97 -11.81 20.58
C LYS A 35 -6.43 -11.38 20.67
N ILE A 36 -7.31 -11.91 19.81
CA ILE A 36 -8.75 -11.57 19.81
C ILE A 36 -9.46 -12.19 21.02
N MET A 37 -9.15 -13.45 21.36
CA MET A 37 -9.82 -14.16 22.46
C MET A 37 -9.42 -13.60 23.83
N THR A 38 -8.14 -13.25 24.02
CA THR A 38 -7.61 -12.67 25.26
C THR A 38 -7.90 -11.18 25.40
N ALA A 39 -8.46 -10.53 24.38
CA ALA A 39 -8.80 -9.11 24.46
C ALA A 39 -9.92 -8.86 25.47
N ASP A 40 -9.84 -7.72 26.16
CA ASP A 40 -10.89 -7.23 27.04
C ASP A 40 -11.93 -6.46 26.22
N ALA A 41 -12.86 -7.21 25.61
CA ALA A 41 -13.90 -6.69 24.73
C ALA A 41 -15.19 -7.52 24.85
N PRO A 42 -16.37 -6.93 24.58
CA PRO A 42 -17.64 -7.67 24.59
C PRO A 42 -17.68 -8.82 23.59
N SER A 43 -18.47 -9.84 23.89
CA SER A 43 -18.60 -11.05 23.07
C SER A 43 -18.99 -10.77 21.60
N PRO A 44 -19.96 -9.89 21.28
CA PRO A 44 -20.29 -9.56 19.88
C PRO A 44 -19.09 -8.98 19.11
N SER A 45 -18.29 -8.14 19.76
CA SER A 45 -17.06 -7.56 19.19
C SER A 45 -16.01 -8.63 18.92
N LYS A 46 -15.82 -9.57 19.85
CA LYS A 46 -14.88 -10.70 19.70
C LYS A 46 -15.28 -11.61 18.54
N TYR A 47 -16.56 -12.00 18.48
CA TYR A 47 -17.07 -12.85 17.39
C TYR A 47 -16.99 -12.13 16.04
N GLY A 48 -17.34 -10.84 16.01
CA GLY A 48 -17.19 -10.02 14.81
C GLY A 48 -15.73 -9.91 14.35
N ALA A 49 -14.80 -9.62 15.26
CA ALA A 49 -13.38 -9.57 14.95
C ALA A 49 -12.84 -10.92 14.46
N LEU A 50 -13.26 -12.04 15.06
CA LEU A 50 -12.88 -13.38 14.63
C LEU A 50 -13.42 -13.68 13.22
N LEU A 51 -14.67 -13.32 12.93
CA LEU A 51 -15.27 -13.48 11.61
C LEU A 51 -14.48 -12.73 10.53
N ILE A 52 -14.14 -11.46 10.78
CA ILE A 52 -13.29 -10.67 9.87
C ILE A 52 -11.91 -11.31 9.74
N ALA A 53 -11.32 -11.79 10.84
CA ALA A 53 -10.01 -12.42 10.82
C ALA A 53 -9.98 -13.68 9.97
N VAL A 54 -10.99 -14.55 10.10
CA VAL A 54 -11.12 -15.75 9.27
C VAL A 54 -11.27 -15.37 7.79
N MET A 55 -12.16 -14.43 7.46
CA MET A 55 -12.41 -14.05 6.06
C MET A 55 -11.24 -13.31 5.41
N SER A 56 -10.45 -12.56 6.18
CA SER A 56 -9.24 -11.89 5.68
C SER A 56 -8.05 -12.84 5.51
N LEU A 57 -7.95 -13.87 6.36
CA LEU A 57 -6.89 -14.88 6.29
C LEU A 57 -7.17 -15.97 5.25
N LEU A 58 -8.44 -16.24 4.92
CA LEU A 58 -8.85 -17.27 3.96
C LEU A 58 -8.14 -17.18 2.58
N PRO A 59 -8.11 -16.05 1.86
CA PRO A 59 -7.41 -15.97 0.58
C PRO A 59 -5.89 -16.21 0.74
N THR A 60 -5.31 -15.82 1.87
CA THR A 60 -3.90 -16.09 2.20
C THR A 60 -3.65 -17.57 2.41
N TYR A 61 -4.52 -18.26 3.14
CA TYR A 61 -4.47 -19.72 3.30
C TYR A 61 -4.52 -20.42 1.94
N LEU A 62 -5.51 -20.08 1.11
CA LEU A 62 -5.70 -20.70 -0.21
C LEU A 62 -4.47 -20.52 -1.11
N TRP A 63 -3.79 -19.38 -1.01
CA TRP A 63 -2.55 -19.14 -1.71
C TRP A 63 -1.37 -19.92 -1.13
N CYS A 64 -1.17 -19.92 0.19
CA CYS A 64 -0.11 -20.68 0.87
C CYS A 64 -0.27 -22.20 0.70
N ALA A 65 -1.50 -22.70 0.65
CA ALA A 65 -1.86 -24.10 0.39
C ALA A 65 -1.77 -24.50 -1.10
N ASP A 66 -1.34 -23.57 -1.96
CA ASP A 66 -1.18 -23.77 -3.40
C ASP A 66 -2.49 -24.05 -4.18
N CYS A 67 -3.64 -23.71 -3.59
CA CYS A 67 -4.95 -23.73 -4.23
C CYS A 67 -5.16 -22.54 -5.19
N ALA A 68 -4.42 -21.45 -4.97
CA ALA A 68 -4.37 -20.28 -5.85
C ALA A 68 -2.95 -20.08 -6.37
N LYS A 69 -2.81 -19.77 -7.67
CA LYS A 69 -1.53 -19.57 -8.36
C LYS A 69 -1.18 -18.08 -8.49
N GLY A 70 0.07 -17.80 -8.85
CA GLY A 70 0.54 -16.43 -9.11
C GLY A 70 0.87 -15.63 -7.86
N LEU A 71 0.89 -14.30 -8.01
CA LEU A 71 1.19 -13.37 -6.92
C LEU A 71 0.00 -13.20 -5.97
N PRO A 72 0.23 -13.00 -4.66
CA PRO A 72 -0.83 -12.87 -3.65
C PRO A 72 -1.45 -11.46 -3.61
N LEU A 73 -1.92 -10.91 -4.74
CA LEU A 73 -2.44 -9.53 -4.80
C LEU A 73 -3.68 -9.32 -3.90
N PHE A 74 -4.72 -10.14 -4.11
CA PHE A 74 -5.94 -10.09 -3.30
C PHE A 74 -5.70 -10.52 -1.84
N PRO A 75 -4.91 -11.60 -1.56
CA PRO A 75 -4.52 -11.92 -0.18
C PRO A 75 -3.88 -10.75 0.58
N ILE A 76 -2.95 -10.01 -0.03
CA ILE A 76 -2.33 -8.83 0.62
C ILE A 76 -3.38 -7.77 0.94
N MET A 77 -4.30 -7.49 0.01
CA MET A 77 -5.41 -6.56 0.25
C MET A 77 -6.28 -7.04 1.42
N ALA A 78 -6.67 -8.31 1.43
CA ALA A 78 -7.54 -8.87 2.46
C ALA A 78 -6.89 -8.79 3.85
N LEU A 79 -5.58 -9.06 3.96
CA LEU A 79 -4.83 -8.96 5.23
C LEU A 79 -4.89 -7.57 5.86
N THR A 80 -5.03 -6.50 5.06
CA THR A 80 -5.14 -5.13 5.60
C THR A 80 -6.38 -4.94 6.49
N TYR A 81 -7.44 -5.74 6.29
CA TYR A 81 -8.67 -5.68 7.09
C TYR A 81 -8.49 -6.25 8.50
N LEU A 82 -7.41 -7.00 8.78
CA LEU A 82 -7.06 -7.37 10.15
C LEU A 82 -6.76 -6.12 10.99
N ALA A 83 -5.87 -5.27 10.48
CA ALA A 83 -5.42 -4.08 11.18
C ALA A 83 -6.48 -2.97 11.19
N SER A 84 -7.19 -2.76 10.08
CA SER A 84 -8.14 -1.65 9.96
C SER A 84 -9.55 -1.97 10.46
N HIS A 85 -9.91 -3.25 10.59
CA HIS A 85 -11.26 -3.65 11.02
C HIS A 85 -11.29 -4.65 12.18
N ALA A 86 -10.58 -5.78 12.11
CA ALA A 86 -10.67 -6.81 13.15
C ALA A 86 -10.07 -6.36 14.49
N PHE A 87 -8.84 -5.84 14.50
CA PHE A 87 -8.17 -5.43 15.75
C PHE A 87 -8.83 -4.24 16.43
N PRO A 88 -9.29 -3.19 15.72
CA PRO A 88 -9.97 -2.08 16.37
C PRO A 88 -11.27 -2.47 17.09
N LEU A 89 -11.99 -3.52 16.63
CA LEU A 89 -13.20 -4.02 17.32
C LEU A 89 -12.93 -4.57 18.72
N VAL A 90 -11.74 -5.13 18.94
CA VAL A 90 -11.35 -5.70 20.24
C VAL A 90 -10.32 -4.83 20.98
N SER A 91 -10.03 -3.65 20.44
CA SER A 91 -9.20 -2.65 21.10
C SER A 91 -10.09 -1.69 21.88
N LYS A 92 -9.55 -1.06 22.94
CA LYS A 92 -10.25 0.01 23.70
C LYS A 92 -10.26 1.34 22.92
N ASN A 93 -10.63 1.28 21.65
CA ASN A 93 -10.68 2.43 20.74
C ASN A 93 -11.94 3.26 21.02
N PRO A 94 -11.81 4.53 21.45
CA PRO A 94 -12.95 5.37 21.81
C PRO A 94 -13.95 5.56 20.65
N ASN A 95 -13.47 5.59 19.40
CA ASN A 95 -14.31 5.75 18.22
C ASN A 95 -15.16 4.52 17.92
N VAL A 96 -14.79 3.35 18.44
CA VAL A 96 -15.57 2.11 18.31
C VAL A 96 -16.55 2.01 19.49
N LEU A 97 -16.08 2.26 20.71
CA LEU A 97 -16.85 2.08 21.94
C LEU A 97 -18.10 2.97 22.05
N GLN A 98 -18.20 4.03 21.25
CA GLN A 98 -19.41 4.88 21.18
C GLN A 98 -20.62 4.17 20.52
N TYR A 99 -20.40 3.04 19.84
CA TYR A 99 -21.45 2.31 19.15
C TYR A 99 -21.93 1.11 19.98
N ASN A 100 -23.18 0.71 19.74
CA ASN A 100 -23.77 -0.47 20.38
C ASN A 100 -23.09 -1.76 19.91
N GLU A 101 -22.98 -2.74 20.80
CA GLU A 101 -22.31 -4.01 20.53
C GLU A 101 -22.94 -4.81 19.37
N SER A 102 -24.26 -4.68 19.17
CA SER A 102 -24.96 -5.28 18.03
C SER A 102 -24.48 -4.69 16.70
N LEU A 103 -24.17 -3.39 16.67
CA LEU A 103 -23.62 -2.73 15.48
C LEU A 103 -22.21 -3.21 15.16
N HIS A 104 -21.42 -3.57 16.17
CA HIS A 104 -20.09 -4.15 15.98
C HIS A 104 -20.17 -5.45 15.16
N PHE A 105 -21.09 -6.33 15.53
CA PHE A 105 -21.29 -7.60 14.83
C PHE A 105 -21.88 -7.40 13.44
N ASN A 106 -22.84 -6.49 13.28
CA ASN A 106 -23.41 -6.15 11.96
C ASN A 106 -22.34 -5.61 11.00
N ALA A 107 -21.47 -4.69 11.47
CA ALA A 107 -20.36 -4.19 10.67
C ALA A 107 -19.39 -5.32 10.29
N ALA A 108 -19.15 -6.27 11.19
CA ALA A 108 -18.33 -7.44 10.89
C ALA A 108 -18.93 -8.34 9.80
N ILE A 109 -20.25 -8.53 9.78
CA ILE A 109 -20.96 -9.26 8.72
C ILE A 109 -20.76 -8.57 7.37
N VAL A 110 -20.90 -7.24 7.30
CA VAL A 110 -20.70 -6.48 6.04
C VAL A 110 -19.27 -6.68 5.50
N VAL A 111 -18.26 -6.58 6.37
CA VAL A 111 -16.86 -6.84 5.99
C VAL A 111 -16.67 -8.28 5.52
N ALA A 112 -17.28 -9.24 6.23
CA ALA A 112 -17.19 -10.66 5.91
C ALA A 112 -17.80 -10.97 4.54
N ILE A 113 -18.96 -10.41 4.21
CA ILE A 113 -19.61 -10.56 2.90
C ILE A 113 -18.69 -10.04 1.80
N PHE A 114 -18.15 -8.82 1.96
CA PHE A 114 -17.22 -8.23 0.99
C PHE A 114 -16.00 -9.13 0.75
N LEU A 115 -15.35 -9.61 1.83
CA LEU A 115 -14.16 -10.46 1.74
C LEU A 115 -14.48 -11.85 1.16
N ALA A 116 -15.60 -12.45 1.54
CA ALA A 116 -16.03 -13.75 1.04
C ALA A 116 -16.32 -13.71 -0.46
N VAL A 117 -17.15 -12.76 -0.90
CA VAL A 117 -17.49 -12.56 -2.32
C VAL A 117 -16.24 -12.23 -3.14
N GLY A 118 -15.37 -11.36 -2.63
CA GLY A 118 -14.10 -11.05 -3.28
C GLY A 118 -13.17 -12.25 -3.38
N THR A 119 -13.08 -13.07 -2.33
CA THR A 119 -12.26 -14.29 -2.32
C THR A 119 -12.77 -15.30 -3.35
N ILE A 120 -14.08 -15.56 -3.39
CA ILE A 120 -14.70 -16.48 -4.35
C ILE A 120 -14.37 -16.01 -5.78
N THR A 121 -14.66 -14.73 -6.07
CA THR A 121 -14.47 -14.15 -7.40
C THR A 121 -13.01 -14.21 -7.84
N TRP A 122 -12.09 -13.77 -6.97
CA TRP A 122 -10.64 -13.85 -7.20
C TRP A 122 -10.19 -15.28 -7.50
N LEU A 123 -10.65 -16.24 -6.70
CA LEU A 123 -10.24 -17.64 -6.79
C LEU A 123 -10.64 -18.27 -8.13
N THR A 124 -11.78 -17.89 -8.71
CA THR A 124 -12.19 -18.40 -10.03
C THR A 124 -11.17 -18.10 -11.13
N LEU A 125 -10.44 -16.97 -11.02
CA LEU A 125 -9.48 -16.52 -12.03
C LEU A 125 -8.08 -17.10 -11.83
N VAL A 126 -7.69 -17.44 -10.59
CA VAL A 126 -6.31 -17.81 -10.23
C VAL A 126 -6.11 -19.29 -9.88
N LYS A 127 -7.17 -20.11 -9.85
CA LYS A 127 -7.07 -21.57 -9.64
C LYS A 127 -6.22 -22.29 -10.68
N ARG A 128 -6.19 -21.79 -11.92
CA ARG A 128 -5.53 -22.44 -13.06
C ARG A 128 -4.49 -21.52 -13.66
N GLU A 129 -3.34 -22.10 -14.00
CA GLU A 129 -2.30 -21.40 -14.73
C GLU A 129 -2.75 -21.12 -16.17
N PRO A 130 -2.38 -19.97 -16.77
CA PRO A 130 -2.63 -19.72 -18.17
C PRO A 130 -1.90 -20.77 -19.03
N GLN A 131 -2.57 -21.23 -20.08
CA GLN A 131 -2.04 -22.18 -21.06
C GLN A 131 -1.79 -21.48 -22.40
N GLY A 132 -0.89 -22.02 -23.20
CA GLY A 132 -0.63 -21.58 -24.57
C GLY A 132 0.52 -20.59 -24.73
N LYS A 133 0.53 -19.91 -25.88
CA LYS A 133 1.56 -18.95 -26.30
C LYS A 133 1.05 -17.53 -26.13
N SER A 134 1.90 -16.66 -25.59
CA SER A 134 1.56 -15.27 -25.34
C SER A 134 2.70 -14.35 -25.79
N ILE A 135 2.38 -13.34 -26.60
CA ILE A 135 3.31 -12.25 -26.90
C ILE A 135 3.31 -11.29 -25.70
N ILE A 136 4.47 -11.11 -25.09
CA ILE A 136 4.69 -10.19 -23.98
C ILE A 136 5.65 -9.08 -24.38
N LYS A 137 5.54 -7.92 -23.74
CA LYS A 137 6.53 -6.85 -23.86
C LYS A 137 7.43 -6.83 -22.63
N VAL A 138 8.74 -6.80 -22.86
CA VAL A 138 9.77 -6.92 -21.83
C VAL A 138 10.81 -5.82 -22.01
N PHE A 139 11.33 -5.30 -20.90
CA PHE A 139 12.52 -4.43 -20.95
C PHE A 139 13.69 -5.16 -21.61
N LYS A 140 14.53 -4.41 -22.34
CA LYS A 140 15.84 -4.94 -22.72
C LYS A 140 16.66 -5.24 -21.46
N PRO A 141 17.28 -6.43 -21.32
CA PRO A 141 17.99 -6.82 -20.11
C PRO A 141 19.06 -5.82 -19.65
N THR A 142 19.71 -5.12 -20.58
CA THR A 142 20.78 -4.15 -20.31
C THR A 142 20.26 -2.76 -19.90
N GLN A 143 19.00 -2.43 -20.18
CA GLN A 143 18.46 -1.09 -19.98
C GLN A 143 17.72 -0.92 -18.66
N ILE A 144 17.20 -2.01 -18.08
CA ILE A 144 16.32 -1.92 -16.90
C ILE A 144 17.03 -1.38 -15.66
N THR A 145 18.24 -1.88 -15.38
CA THR A 145 19.02 -1.48 -14.19
C THR A 145 19.45 -0.01 -14.26
N PRO A 146 20.12 0.49 -15.33
CA PRO A 146 20.47 1.90 -15.39
C PRO A 146 19.24 2.82 -15.39
N PHE A 147 18.15 2.41 -16.05
CA PHE A 147 16.89 3.17 -16.02
C PHE A 147 16.38 3.39 -14.58
N PHE A 148 16.24 2.33 -13.79
CA PHE A 148 15.72 2.47 -12.43
C PHE A 148 16.71 3.15 -11.47
N LEU A 149 18.03 3.02 -11.68
CA LEU A 149 19.02 3.80 -10.92
C LEU A 149 18.88 5.30 -11.22
N GLN A 150 18.71 5.67 -12.49
CA GLN A 150 18.47 7.05 -12.91
C GLN A 150 17.17 7.60 -12.33
N ILE A 151 16.08 6.82 -12.34
CA ILE A 151 14.81 7.22 -11.73
C ILE A 151 14.98 7.53 -10.24
N ILE A 152 15.64 6.67 -9.48
CA ILE A 152 15.83 6.89 -8.04
C ILE A 152 16.68 8.14 -7.81
N PHE A 153 17.75 8.32 -8.59
CA PHE A 153 18.57 9.53 -8.55
C PHE A 153 17.76 10.80 -8.87
N CYS A 154 16.95 10.78 -9.93
CA CYS A 154 16.05 11.89 -10.27
C CYS A 154 15.01 12.16 -9.17
N SER A 155 14.52 11.12 -8.48
CA SER A 155 13.59 11.27 -7.35
C SER A 155 14.25 11.99 -6.19
N ILE A 156 15.48 11.62 -5.83
CA ILE A 156 16.28 12.30 -4.78
C ILE A 156 16.47 13.77 -5.13
N LEU A 157 16.89 14.05 -6.38
CA LEU A 157 17.08 15.43 -6.84
C LEU A 157 15.77 16.23 -6.83
N PHE A 158 14.67 15.63 -7.29
CA PHE A 158 13.35 16.26 -7.29
C PHE A 158 12.90 16.60 -5.87
N ASP A 159 13.01 15.65 -4.94
CA ASP A 159 12.65 15.86 -3.53
C ASP A 159 13.55 16.91 -2.88
N LEU A 160 14.80 17.06 -3.34
CA LEU A 160 15.76 18.01 -2.78
C LEU A 160 15.35 19.42 -3.20
N LEU A 161 15.08 19.60 -4.50
CA LEU A 161 14.57 20.85 -5.05
C LEU A 161 13.20 21.23 -4.46
N GLN A 162 12.35 20.24 -4.18
CA GLN A 162 11.07 20.46 -3.54
C GLN A 162 11.23 20.93 -2.09
N ASN A 163 12.05 20.24 -1.29
CA ASN A 163 12.27 20.58 0.12
C ASN A 163 12.93 21.95 0.30
N THR A 164 13.78 22.35 -0.65
CA THR A 164 14.49 23.64 -0.67
C THR A 164 13.68 24.79 -1.28
N GLY A 165 12.54 24.50 -1.89
CA GLY A 165 11.69 25.49 -2.56
C GLY A 165 12.18 25.94 -3.95
N TYR A 166 13.37 25.53 -4.38
CA TYR A 166 13.93 25.88 -5.70
C TYR A 166 13.13 25.30 -6.87
N ILE A 167 12.30 24.29 -6.63
CA ILE A 167 11.53 23.63 -7.69
C ILE A 167 10.61 24.59 -8.45
N TRP A 168 10.08 25.61 -7.76
CA TRP A 168 9.18 26.61 -8.33
C TRP A 168 9.88 27.58 -9.29
N GLN A 169 11.20 27.70 -9.20
CA GLN A 169 12.01 28.54 -10.09
C GLN A 169 12.41 27.81 -11.37
N ILE A 170 12.43 26.48 -11.34
CA ILE A 170 12.98 25.64 -12.43
C ILE A 170 11.88 24.99 -13.25
N ILE A 171 10.78 24.56 -12.61
CA ILE A 171 9.79 23.66 -13.22
C ILE A 171 8.43 24.37 -13.35
N PRO A 172 7.85 24.45 -14.56
CA PRO A 172 6.49 24.94 -14.75
C PRO A 172 5.47 24.11 -13.94
N GLY A 173 4.43 24.74 -13.38
CA GLY A 173 3.48 24.08 -12.47
C GLY A 173 2.80 22.83 -13.03
N GLN A 174 2.55 22.78 -14.35
CA GLN A 174 2.00 21.60 -15.02
C GLN A 174 2.99 20.42 -15.01
N LEU A 175 4.26 20.67 -15.33
CA LEU A 175 5.32 19.67 -15.32
C LEU A 175 5.61 19.19 -13.89
N TYR A 176 5.58 20.10 -12.92
CA TYR A 176 5.71 19.77 -11.50
C TYR A 176 4.67 18.73 -11.06
N THR A 177 3.40 18.92 -11.45
CA THR A 177 2.31 18.00 -11.06
C THR A 177 2.50 16.60 -11.64
N ILE A 178 2.99 16.51 -12.88
CA ILE A 178 3.30 15.24 -13.54
C ILE A 178 4.47 14.55 -12.82
N LEU A 179 5.58 15.25 -12.61
CA LEU A 179 6.78 14.70 -11.98
C LEU A 179 6.53 14.28 -10.53
N LYS A 180 5.81 15.09 -9.74
CA LYS A 180 5.40 14.80 -8.36
C LYS A 180 4.63 13.48 -8.24
N THR A 181 3.92 13.09 -9.29
CA THR A 181 3.12 11.85 -9.31
C THR A 181 3.91 10.68 -9.90
N ALA A 182 4.61 10.93 -11.01
CA ALA A 182 5.32 9.93 -11.79
C ALA A 182 6.58 9.41 -11.08
N LEU A 183 7.40 10.30 -10.52
CA LEU A 183 8.68 9.92 -9.91
C LEU A 183 8.49 8.99 -8.70
N PRO A 184 7.65 9.29 -7.70
CA PRO A 184 7.47 8.37 -6.56
C PRO A 184 6.93 7.00 -6.96
N ALA A 185 6.03 6.94 -7.96
CA ALA A 185 5.52 5.67 -8.47
C ALA A 185 6.62 4.84 -9.15
N LEU A 186 7.43 5.48 -9.99
CA LEU A 186 8.57 4.84 -10.65
C LEU A 186 9.68 4.44 -9.68
N THR A 187 9.97 5.28 -8.69
CA THR A 187 10.91 4.98 -7.60
C THR A 187 10.45 3.74 -6.85
N SER A 188 9.18 3.64 -6.49
CA SER A 188 8.63 2.48 -5.79
C SER A 188 8.80 1.18 -6.60
N LEU A 189 8.53 1.22 -7.91
CA LEU A 189 8.79 0.10 -8.82
C LEU A 189 10.29 -0.23 -8.92
N GLY A 190 11.13 0.80 -9.05
CA GLY A 190 12.58 0.67 -9.14
C GLY A 190 13.20 0.05 -7.89
N LEU A 191 12.76 0.46 -6.70
CA LEU A 191 13.20 -0.10 -5.43
C LEU A 191 12.91 -1.61 -5.33
N MET A 192 11.73 -2.04 -5.80
CA MET A 192 11.36 -3.46 -5.78
C MET A 192 12.11 -4.27 -6.84
N ILE A 193 12.29 -3.74 -8.06
CA ILE A 193 13.01 -4.43 -9.14
C ILE A 193 14.52 -4.52 -8.85
N LEU A 194 15.14 -3.43 -8.44
CA LEU A 194 16.56 -3.41 -8.06
C LEU A 194 16.79 -4.19 -6.77
N GLY A 195 15.84 -4.14 -5.82
CA GLY A 195 15.84 -5.01 -4.64
C GLY A 195 15.83 -6.49 -5.03
N TYR A 196 14.98 -6.88 -5.99
CA TYR A 196 14.97 -8.23 -6.55
C TYR A 196 16.31 -8.59 -7.20
N GLN A 197 16.86 -7.73 -8.06
CA GLN A 197 18.15 -7.97 -8.70
C GLN A 197 19.28 -8.09 -7.68
N LEU A 198 19.24 -7.33 -6.59
CA LEU A 198 20.18 -7.43 -5.47
C LEU A 198 20.06 -8.80 -4.78
N GLY A 199 18.84 -9.22 -4.45
CA GLY A 199 18.59 -10.52 -3.81
C GLY A 199 18.95 -11.72 -4.68
N ALA A 200 18.70 -11.61 -5.97
CA ALA A 200 19.06 -12.61 -6.98
C ALA A 200 20.55 -12.57 -7.39
N LYS A 201 21.34 -11.63 -6.85
CA LYS A 201 22.76 -11.40 -7.19
C LYS A 201 23.00 -11.11 -8.68
N CYS A 202 22.07 -10.40 -9.32
CA CYS A 202 22.17 -9.99 -10.72
C CYS A 202 22.79 -8.59 -10.91
N LEU A 203 22.95 -7.80 -9.85
CA LEU A 203 23.61 -6.49 -9.91
C LEU A 203 25.14 -6.63 -9.93
N SER A 204 25.82 -5.79 -10.71
CA SER A 204 27.27 -5.66 -10.61
C SER A 204 27.68 -5.04 -9.26
N ARG A 205 28.96 -5.17 -8.88
CA ARG A 205 29.49 -4.59 -7.63
C ARG A 205 29.27 -3.07 -7.59
N GLN A 206 29.54 -2.38 -8.69
CA GLN A 206 29.31 -0.93 -8.81
C GLN A 206 27.83 -0.58 -8.70
N GLN A 207 26.96 -1.27 -9.43
CA GLN A 207 25.51 -1.04 -9.37
C GLN A 207 24.94 -1.30 -7.96
N THR A 208 25.48 -2.29 -7.25
CA THR A 208 25.11 -2.58 -5.86
C THR A 208 25.47 -1.41 -4.94
N ILE A 209 26.69 -0.90 -5.04
CA ILE A 209 27.14 0.25 -4.23
C ILE A 209 26.29 1.49 -4.52
N ILE A 210 26.08 1.79 -5.81
CA ILE A 210 25.24 2.92 -6.23
C ILE A 210 23.82 2.75 -5.69
N PHE A 211 23.20 1.59 -5.87
CA PHE A 211 21.84 1.34 -5.41
C PHE A 211 21.69 1.49 -3.89
N LEU A 212 22.62 0.93 -3.12
CA LEU A 212 22.61 1.04 -1.66
C LEU A 212 22.83 2.50 -1.20
N GLY A 213 23.71 3.25 -1.87
CA GLY A 213 23.91 4.67 -1.62
C GLY A 213 22.64 5.49 -1.90
N LEU A 214 22.01 5.24 -3.05
CA LEU A 214 20.77 5.92 -3.46
C LEU A 214 19.62 5.62 -2.49
N ILE A 215 19.42 4.36 -2.08
CA ILE A 215 18.40 4.01 -1.08
C ILE A 215 18.64 4.70 0.25
N THR A 216 19.89 4.71 0.72
CA THR A 216 20.24 5.34 1.99
C THR A 216 19.94 6.83 1.94
N CYS A 217 20.32 7.51 0.84
CA CYS A 217 20.02 8.91 0.62
C CYS A 217 18.51 9.16 0.54
N LEU A 218 17.77 8.33 -0.19
CA LEU A 218 16.32 8.43 -0.33
C LEU A 218 15.59 8.28 1.02
N VAL A 219 15.98 7.32 1.85
CA VAL A 219 15.40 7.12 3.20
C VAL A 219 15.75 8.29 4.12
N PHE A 220 17.00 8.76 4.09
CA PHE A 220 17.44 9.91 4.89
C PHE A 220 16.69 11.19 4.49
N GLN A 221 16.50 11.43 3.19
CA GLN A 221 15.77 12.58 2.70
C GLN A 221 14.26 12.50 2.98
N ALA A 222 13.67 11.31 2.90
CA ALA A 222 12.27 11.09 3.22
C ALA A 222 11.95 11.51 4.66
N GLY A 223 12.85 11.30 5.63
CA GLY A 223 12.63 11.78 6.99
C GLY A 223 12.59 13.30 7.09
N VAL A 224 13.38 14.04 6.31
CA VAL A 224 13.37 15.53 6.33
C VAL A 224 12.04 16.12 5.85
N SER A 225 11.28 15.40 5.03
CA SER A 225 9.91 15.80 4.67
C SER A 225 8.94 15.82 5.87
N LEU A 226 9.40 15.42 7.07
CA LEU A 226 8.62 15.24 8.29
C LEU A 226 7.55 14.14 8.18
N TYR A 227 7.52 13.40 7.08
CA TYR A 227 6.69 12.21 6.83
C TYR A 227 7.51 10.94 6.99
N LEU A 228 7.74 10.55 8.26
CA LEU A 228 8.59 9.41 8.62
C LEU A 228 8.15 8.06 8.00
N ASN A 229 6.87 7.93 7.69
CA ASN A 229 6.29 6.74 7.06
C ASN A 229 6.86 6.49 5.65
N VAL A 230 7.25 7.53 4.91
CA VAL A 230 7.74 7.41 3.53
C VAL A 230 9.06 6.62 3.49
N GLY A 231 9.99 6.92 4.40
CA GLY A 231 11.26 6.20 4.50
C GLY A 231 11.06 4.71 4.84
N GLY A 232 10.13 4.41 5.76
CA GLY A 232 9.76 3.03 6.09
C GLY A 232 9.19 2.27 4.89
N VAL A 233 8.33 2.91 4.10
CA VAL A 233 7.77 2.31 2.87
C VAL A 233 8.88 1.95 1.88
N TYR A 234 9.87 2.83 1.66
CA TYR A 234 10.99 2.53 0.77
C TYR A 234 11.79 1.31 1.25
N THR A 235 12.09 1.21 2.55
CA THR A 235 12.77 0.04 3.09
C THR A 235 11.97 -1.24 2.92
N VAL A 236 10.65 -1.20 3.15
CA VAL A 236 9.75 -2.35 2.96
C VAL A 236 9.73 -2.78 1.49
N LEU A 237 9.59 -1.85 0.54
CA LEU A 237 9.55 -2.16 -0.89
C LEU A 237 10.86 -2.81 -1.38
N THR A 238 12.02 -2.27 -0.99
CA THR A 238 13.31 -2.89 -1.30
C THR A 238 13.43 -4.27 -0.66
N SER A 239 12.98 -4.42 0.59
CA SER A 239 13.01 -5.70 1.31
C SER A 239 12.13 -6.76 0.66
N LEU A 240 10.94 -6.37 0.17
CA LEU A 240 10.05 -7.24 -0.59
C LEU A 240 10.70 -7.68 -1.90
N GLY A 241 11.29 -6.75 -2.64
CA GLY A 241 12.09 -7.06 -3.83
C GLY A 241 13.19 -8.07 -3.52
N TRP A 242 14.03 -7.77 -2.53
CA TRP A 242 15.13 -8.64 -2.11
C TRP A 242 14.66 -10.02 -1.65
N MET A 243 13.54 -10.10 -0.96
CA MET A 243 12.93 -11.36 -0.56
C MET A 243 12.49 -12.19 -1.77
N LEU A 244 11.89 -11.57 -2.78
CA LEU A 244 11.51 -12.26 -4.02
C LEU A 244 12.74 -12.79 -4.77
N GLY A 245 13.87 -12.07 -4.75
CA GLY A 245 15.10 -12.48 -5.44
C GLY A 245 15.94 -13.52 -4.67
N SER A 246 16.05 -13.37 -3.36
CA SER A 246 16.90 -14.22 -2.51
C SER A 246 16.17 -15.42 -1.90
N GLY A 247 14.83 -15.36 -1.86
CA GLY A 247 13.98 -16.33 -1.17
C GLY A 247 14.04 -16.26 0.36
N LYS A 248 14.68 -15.23 0.94
CA LYS A 248 14.84 -15.04 2.40
C LYS A 248 14.23 -13.72 2.83
N LEU A 249 13.73 -13.64 4.07
CA LEU A 249 13.23 -12.37 4.64
C LEU A 249 14.37 -11.59 5.31
N PRO A 250 14.60 -10.30 4.98
CA PRO A 250 15.65 -9.49 5.59
C PRO A 250 15.20 -8.92 6.95
N TRP A 251 14.84 -9.81 7.88
CA TRP A 251 14.19 -9.44 9.14
C TRP A 251 15.02 -8.49 10.01
N ARG A 252 16.36 -8.60 9.96
CA ARG A 252 17.27 -7.69 10.70
C ARG A 252 17.12 -6.25 10.24
N LEU A 253 17.11 -6.02 8.94
CA LEU A 253 16.93 -4.69 8.36
C LEU A 253 15.56 -4.13 8.75
N LEU A 254 14.50 -4.93 8.57
CA LEU A 254 13.14 -4.53 8.92
C LEU A 254 12.99 -4.19 10.41
N LEU A 255 13.60 -4.98 11.30
CA LEU A 255 13.60 -4.74 12.73
C LEU A 255 14.32 -3.44 13.09
N ILE A 256 15.52 -3.22 12.56
CA ILE A 256 16.28 -1.98 12.78
C ILE A 256 15.49 -0.77 12.31
N THR A 257 14.94 -0.81 11.09
CA THR A 257 14.12 0.26 10.55
C THR A 257 12.88 0.51 11.40
N PHE A 258 12.21 -0.55 11.86
CA PHE A 258 11.05 -0.43 12.76
C PHE A 258 11.42 0.27 14.07
N LEU A 259 12.52 -0.11 14.71
CA LEU A 259 12.98 0.50 15.95
C LEU A 259 13.33 1.98 15.77
N LEU A 260 14.08 2.32 14.71
CA LEU A 260 14.43 3.71 14.39
C LEU A 260 13.20 4.58 14.12
N ILE A 261 12.26 4.08 13.32
CA ILE A 261 11.01 4.78 12.99
C ILE A 261 10.14 4.95 14.24
N SER A 262 10.04 3.92 15.08
CA SER A 262 9.26 3.97 16.32
C SER A 262 9.84 4.99 17.29
N PHE A 263 11.17 5.01 17.46
CA PHE A 263 11.87 6.00 18.27
C PHE A 263 11.62 7.43 17.78
N LEU A 264 11.84 7.71 16.50
CA LEU A 264 11.62 9.06 15.94
C LEU A 264 10.14 9.45 15.91
N ASN A 265 9.20 8.50 15.90
CA ASN A 265 7.78 8.82 15.98
C ASN A 265 7.38 9.45 17.32
N LEU A 266 8.15 9.24 18.40
CA LEU A 266 7.90 9.86 19.71
C LEU A 266 7.99 11.38 19.60
N GLY A 267 9.15 11.94 19.23
CA GLY A 267 9.36 13.39 19.11
C GLY A 267 8.75 14.03 17.85
N LYS A 268 7.87 13.33 17.12
CA LYS A 268 7.33 13.79 15.82
C LYS A 268 6.50 15.06 15.94
N SER A 269 5.66 15.17 16.97
CA SER A 269 4.75 16.30 17.14
C SER A 269 5.50 17.59 17.42
N GLU A 270 6.46 17.54 18.33
CA GLU A 270 7.30 18.67 18.74
C GLU A 270 8.19 19.14 17.60
N THR A 271 8.82 18.20 16.87
CA THR A 271 9.64 18.56 15.70
C THR A 271 8.81 19.20 14.60
N ARG A 272 7.59 18.71 14.35
CA ARG A 272 6.67 19.34 13.38
C ARG A 272 6.26 20.73 13.83
N ALA A 273 5.99 20.97 15.10
CA ALA A 273 5.68 22.31 15.60
C ALA A 273 6.80 23.32 15.29
N ILE A 274 8.06 22.88 15.28
CA ILE A 274 9.21 23.72 14.96
C ILE A 274 9.34 23.98 13.45
N TYR A 275 9.21 22.95 12.61
CA TYR A 275 9.63 23.04 11.20
C TYR A 275 8.48 23.14 10.18
N TRP A 276 7.24 22.77 10.53
CA TRP A 276 6.15 22.64 9.56
C TRP A 276 5.76 23.95 8.88
N ASN A 277 5.82 25.07 9.61
CA ASN A 277 5.44 26.39 9.12
C ASN A 277 6.64 27.29 8.77
N LYS A 278 7.88 26.80 8.94
CA LYS A 278 9.10 27.59 8.69
C LYS A 278 9.54 27.63 7.23
N GLY A 279 8.76 27.03 6.33
CA GLY A 279 9.05 27.01 4.90
C GLY A 279 10.08 25.95 4.50
N ALA A 280 10.84 26.24 3.46
CA ALA A 280 11.80 25.30 2.87
C ALA A 280 12.97 24.95 3.83
N ILE A 281 13.32 23.66 3.89
CA ILE A 281 14.44 23.16 4.68
C ILE A 281 15.64 23.01 3.74
N GLN A 282 16.71 23.76 4.01
CA GLN A 282 17.93 23.73 3.20
C GLN A 282 18.78 22.47 3.52
N PRO A 283 19.57 21.93 2.57
CA PRO A 283 20.30 20.67 2.77
C PRO A 283 21.28 20.74 3.95
N GLY A 284 21.90 21.90 4.17
CA GLY A 284 22.79 22.14 5.32
C GLY A 284 22.09 22.07 6.68
N GLN A 285 20.75 22.15 6.74
CA GLN A 285 19.97 22.05 7.97
C GLN A 285 19.50 20.62 8.26
N TYR A 286 19.72 19.67 7.36
CA TYR A 286 19.16 18.30 7.50
C TYR A 286 19.66 17.63 8.77
N THR A 287 20.96 17.77 9.07
CA THR A 287 21.57 17.26 10.30
C THR A 287 20.94 17.88 11.55
N THR A 288 20.68 19.19 11.54
CA THR A 288 20.02 19.92 12.63
C THR A 288 18.57 19.49 12.84
N VAL A 289 17.84 19.20 11.76
CA VAL A 289 16.47 18.66 11.87
C VAL A 289 16.49 17.31 12.57
N TYR A 290 17.39 16.42 12.17
CA TYR A 290 17.52 15.10 12.81
C TYR A 290 18.00 15.19 14.26
N SER A 291 18.97 16.06 14.58
CA SER A 291 19.43 16.23 15.96
C SER A 291 18.31 16.77 16.86
N THR A 292 17.53 17.74 16.37
CA THR A 292 16.33 18.23 17.08
C THR A 292 15.33 17.12 17.30
N TRP A 293 15.10 16.27 16.29
CA TRP A 293 14.15 15.18 16.38
C TRP A 293 14.57 14.10 17.38
N ILE A 294 15.85 13.73 17.37
CA ILE A 294 16.43 12.80 18.36
C ILE A 294 16.27 13.37 19.77
N ASN A 295 16.62 14.65 19.97
CA ASN A 295 16.49 15.32 21.27
C ASN A 295 15.03 15.35 21.76
N ASN A 296 14.07 15.67 20.88
CA ASN A 296 12.65 15.66 21.24
C ASN A 296 12.15 14.25 21.58
N SER A 297 12.65 13.22 20.87
CA SER A 297 12.29 11.83 21.15
C SER A 297 12.86 11.36 22.48
N LEU A 298 14.11 11.71 22.80
CA LEU A 298 14.72 11.42 24.11
C LEU A 298 14.00 12.14 25.25
N LYS A 299 13.61 13.40 25.07
CA LYS A 299 12.83 14.15 26.06
C LYS A 299 11.52 13.45 26.39
N GLN A 300 10.75 13.02 25.38
CA GLN A 300 9.50 12.30 25.63
C GLN A 300 9.70 10.99 26.40
N ILE A 301 10.78 10.26 26.15
CA ILE A 301 11.10 9.02 26.90
C ILE A 301 11.32 9.35 28.38
N ASN A 302 12.11 10.38 28.67
CA ASN A 302 12.42 10.77 30.05
C ASN A 302 11.18 11.36 30.78
N THR A 303 10.38 12.19 30.10
CA THR A 303 9.15 12.75 30.68
C THR A 303 8.08 11.69 30.94
N HIS A 304 8.12 10.57 30.20
CA HIS A 304 7.23 9.43 30.44
C HIS A 304 7.49 8.71 31.78
N GLU A 305 8.70 8.81 32.35
CA GLU A 305 9.01 8.27 33.68
C GLU A 305 8.45 9.15 34.81
N ASP A 306 8.42 10.49 34.64
CA ASP A 306 7.90 11.42 35.66
C ASP A 306 6.36 11.53 35.67
N SER A 307 5.69 11.11 34.60
CA SER A 307 4.24 11.31 34.38
C SER A 307 3.34 10.17 34.90
N LEU A 308 3.85 9.27 35.75
CA LEU A 308 3.07 8.17 36.33
C LEU A 308 1.95 8.64 37.30
N ASN A 309 1.94 9.91 37.71
CA ASN A 309 1.03 10.46 38.73
C ASN A 309 -0.08 11.42 38.23
N GLN A 310 -0.32 11.54 36.91
CA GLN A 310 -1.44 12.37 36.39
C GLN A 310 -2.33 11.61 35.38
N PRO A 311 -3.66 11.87 35.36
CA PRO A 311 -4.57 11.23 34.42
C PRO A 311 -4.25 11.69 32.98
N LYS A 312 -3.66 10.79 32.20
CA LYS A 312 -3.20 11.04 30.82
C LYS A 312 -4.33 11.55 29.91
N GLN A 313 -4.11 12.67 29.24
CA GLN A 313 -4.67 12.90 27.91
C GLN A 313 -4.11 11.81 27.00
N LYS A 314 -4.90 10.77 26.73
CA LYS A 314 -4.52 9.62 25.89
C LYS A 314 -4.02 10.13 24.54
N SER A 315 -2.74 9.97 24.25
CA SER A 315 -2.26 10.00 22.88
C SER A 315 -2.97 8.88 22.11
N GLU A 316 -3.72 9.25 21.07
CA GLU A 316 -4.40 8.28 20.20
C GLU A 316 -3.39 7.25 19.69
N SER A 317 -3.66 5.96 19.92
CA SER A 317 -2.77 4.89 19.47
C SER A 317 -2.78 4.80 17.94
N LEU A 318 -1.72 4.26 17.33
CA LEU A 318 -1.67 4.02 15.88
C LEU A 318 -2.86 3.17 15.38
N ASN A 319 -3.38 2.28 16.23
CA ASN A 319 -4.57 1.47 15.97
C ASN A 319 -5.87 2.30 16.01
N ASP A 320 -5.90 3.39 16.80
CA ASP A 320 -7.05 4.29 16.85
C ASP A 320 -7.18 5.09 15.56
N ARG A 321 -6.04 5.46 14.96
CA ARG A 321 -5.95 6.23 13.70
C ARG A 321 -6.15 5.39 12.44
N ALA A 322 -5.73 4.14 12.44
CA ALA A 322 -5.90 3.22 11.31
C ALA A 322 -7.26 2.48 11.31
N SER A 323 -8.12 2.76 12.30
CA SER A 323 -9.43 2.13 12.42
C SER A 323 -10.35 2.62 11.29
N LEU A 324 -10.71 1.75 10.36
CA LEU A 324 -11.73 2.05 9.34
C LEU A 324 -13.10 1.46 9.71
N ILE A 325 -13.15 0.52 10.66
CA ILE A 325 -14.42 -0.08 11.10
C ILE A 325 -15.36 0.94 11.74
N HIS A 326 -14.84 1.94 12.47
CA HIS A 326 -15.70 2.98 13.04
C HIS A 326 -16.37 3.84 11.97
N MET A 327 -15.69 4.08 10.84
CA MET A 327 -16.25 4.77 9.68
C MET A 327 -17.33 3.92 9.00
N LEU A 328 -17.16 2.58 8.99
CA LEU A 328 -18.20 1.67 8.51
C LEU A 328 -19.42 1.65 9.43
N MET A 329 -19.21 1.58 10.75
CA MET A 329 -20.30 1.62 11.73
C MET A 329 -21.10 2.92 11.62
N LYS A 330 -20.42 4.07 11.42
CA LYS A 330 -21.09 5.35 11.14
C LYS A 330 -21.99 5.28 9.91
N ALA A 331 -21.49 4.72 8.81
CA ALA A 331 -22.27 4.55 7.59
C ALA A 331 -23.47 3.62 7.81
N ILE A 332 -23.29 2.50 8.53
CA ILE A 332 -24.36 1.56 8.86
C ILE A 332 -25.43 2.21 9.75
N SER A 333 -25.03 3.00 10.75
CA SER A 333 -25.97 3.61 11.70
C SER A 333 -26.77 4.77 11.09
N GLU A 334 -26.19 5.53 10.16
CA GLU A 334 -26.80 6.74 9.62
C GLU A 334 -27.48 6.53 8.26
N THR A 335 -26.96 5.65 7.40
CA THR A 335 -27.51 5.45 6.05
C THR A 335 -28.72 4.52 6.05
N GLY A 336 -29.80 4.94 5.39
CA GLY A 336 -31.09 4.26 5.37
C GLY A 336 -32.02 4.65 6.53
N THR A 337 -31.52 5.39 7.52
CA THR A 337 -32.28 5.85 8.69
C THR A 337 -32.30 7.37 8.79
N MET A 338 -31.14 7.99 9.01
CA MET A 338 -30.95 9.43 9.18
C MET A 338 -30.52 10.11 7.88
N ARG A 339 -29.94 9.34 6.97
CA ARG A 339 -29.36 9.79 5.71
C ARG A 339 -29.74 8.83 4.61
N GLU A 340 -30.11 9.36 3.45
CA GLU A 340 -30.38 8.53 2.28
C GLU A 340 -29.11 7.82 1.77
N TYR A 341 -29.30 6.81 0.93
CA TYR A 341 -28.18 6.26 0.17
C TYR A 341 -27.64 7.32 -0.81
N MET A 342 -26.31 7.38 -0.95
CA MET A 342 -25.69 8.33 -1.88
C MET A 342 -25.91 7.97 -3.35
N ASN A 343 -26.42 6.77 -3.65
CA ASN A 343 -26.89 6.35 -4.98
C ASN A 343 -25.84 6.57 -6.10
N GLY A 344 -24.57 6.33 -5.82
CA GLY A 344 -23.49 6.44 -6.78
C GLY A 344 -22.90 7.85 -6.94
N LYS A 345 -23.33 8.85 -6.14
CA LYS A 345 -22.81 10.23 -6.22
C LYS A 345 -21.29 10.30 -6.13
N THR A 346 -20.67 9.49 -5.27
CA THR A 346 -19.19 9.48 -5.15
C THR A 346 -18.49 8.74 -6.30
N TYR A 347 -19.23 7.91 -7.05
CA TYR A 347 -18.72 7.22 -8.24
C TYR A 347 -18.90 8.04 -9.52
N ALA A 348 -19.87 8.95 -9.56
CA ALA A 348 -20.14 9.82 -10.70
C ALA A 348 -18.93 10.70 -11.09
N ILE A 349 -18.02 10.98 -10.15
CA ILE A 349 -16.81 11.79 -10.40
C ILE A 349 -15.67 10.99 -11.04
N ILE A 350 -15.74 9.65 -11.08
CA ILE A 350 -14.64 8.79 -11.58
C ILE A 350 -14.20 9.18 -13.00
N PRO A 351 -15.09 9.37 -13.99
CA PRO A 351 -14.68 9.72 -15.34
C PRO A 351 -13.81 10.99 -15.38
N GLN A 352 -14.20 12.03 -14.64
CA GLN A 352 -13.45 13.28 -14.56
C GLN A 352 -12.08 13.09 -13.91
N LEU A 353 -11.96 12.19 -12.92
CA LEU A 353 -10.69 11.88 -12.26
C LEU A 353 -9.74 11.04 -13.13
N LEU A 354 -10.25 10.31 -14.12
CA LEU A 354 -9.40 9.55 -15.04
C LEU A 354 -8.75 10.42 -16.11
N ILE A 355 -9.35 11.57 -16.44
CA ILE A 355 -8.81 12.50 -17.44
C ILE A 355 -7.60 13.25 -16.84
N PRO A 356 -6.42 13.23 -17.49
CA PRO A 356 -5.25 14.02 -17.06
C PRO A 356 -5.53 15.53 -16.99
N ARG A 357 -4.87 16.24 -16.07
CA ARG A 357 -5.04 17.71 -15.89
C ARG A 357 -4.69 18.53 -17.14
N ILE A 358 -3.87 17.99 -18.03
CA ILE A 358 -3.52 18.62 -19.31
C ILE A 358 -4.76 18.76 -20.19
N PHE A 359 -5.62 17.74 -20.21
CA PHE A 359 -6.86 17.75 -20.99
C PHE A 359 -8.05 18.33 -20.22
N ASN A 360 -7.99 18.32 -18.89
CA ASN A 360 -9.00 18.95 -18.03
C ASN A 360 -8.33 19.80 -16.94
N PRO A 361 -8.11 21.10 -17.17
CA PRO A 361 -7.54 22.00 -16.16
C PRO A 361 -8.38 22.07 -14.88
N ASN A 362 -9.71 22.00 -15.03
CA ASN A 362 -10.70 22.04 -13.95
C ASN A 362 -10.95 20.66 -13.31
N LYS A 363 -9.98 19.75 -13.41
CA LYS A 363 -10.07 18.43 -12.80
C LYS A 363 -10.25 18.54 -11.29
N LEU A 364 -11.27 17.84 -10.79
CA LEU A 364 -11.52 17.68 -9.36
C LEU A 364 -10.29 17.16 -8.60
N ARG A 365 -10.27 17.43 -7.30
CA ARG A 365 -9.22 16.92 -6.41
C ARG A 365 -9.29 15.40 -6.37
N GLY A 366 -8.13 14.73 -6.30
CA GLY A 366 -8.08 13.27 -6.29
C GLY A 366 -8.79 12.62 -5.11
N ALA A 367 -8.99 13.36 -4.02
CA ALA A 367 -9.67 12.94 -2.80
C ALA A 367 -11.13 13.43 -2.70
N GLU A 368 -11.74 13.91 -3.79
CA GLU A 368 -13.05 14.57 -3.73
C GLU A 368 -14.17 13.65 -3.21
N ALA A 369 -14.19 12.36 -3.57
CA ALA A 369 -15.16 11.42 -3.01
C ALA A 369 -15.05 11.29 -1.48
N THR A 370 -13.83 11.34 -0.95
CA THR A 370 -13.59 11.33 0.50
C THR A 370 -14.12 12.60 1.14
N ASN A 371 -13.95 13.75 0.49
CA ASN A 371 -14.49 15.03 0.96
C ASN A 371 -16.02 15.02 0.95
N MET A 372 -16.64 14.48 -0.11
CA MET A 372 -18.09 14.31 -0.21
C MET A 372 -18.61 13.46 0.94
N LEU A 373 -17.97 12.33 1.27
CA LEU A 373 -18.34 11.50 2.41
C LEU A 373 -18.17 12.24 3.74
N ASN A 374 -17.05 12.95 3.95
CA ASN A 374 -16.83 13.69 5.19
C ASN A 374 -17.87 14.78 5.42
N ILE A 375 -18.24 15.53 4.38
CA ILE A 375 -19.30 16.54 4.46
C ILE A 375 -20.65 15.86 4.66
N TYR A 376 -20.93 14.81 3.88
CA TYR A 376 -22.18 14.07 3.93
C TYR A 376 -22.45 13.47 5.31
N TYR A 377 -21.42 13.02 6.03
CA TYR A 377 -21.55 12.45 7.37
C TYR A 377 -21.25 13.43 8.51
N GLY A 378 -21.16 14.74 8.22
CA GLY A 378 -20.91 15.79 9.21
C GLY A 378 -19.57 15.66 9.93
N ARG A 379 -18.58 15.04 9.28
CA ARG A 379 -17.24 14.83 9.84
C ARG A 379 -16.32 16.01 9.63
N GLN A 380 -16.51 16.74 8.54
CA GLN A 380 -15.77 17.95 8.21
C GLN A 380 -16.65 18.95 7.46
N THR A 381 -16.38 20.24 7.62
CA THR A 381 -16.86 21.28 6.69
C THR A 381 -16.00 21.27 5.42
N TYR A 382 -16.50 21.89 4.33
CA TYR A 382 -15.74 21.98 3.08
C TYR A 382 -14.36 22.65 3.29
N GLU A 383 -14.30 23.70 4.10
CA GLU A 383 -13.05 24.40 4.43
C GLU A 383 -12.05 23.48 5.18
N GLN A 384 -12.55 22.68 6.13
CA GLN A 384 -11.70 21.72 6.86
C GLN A 384 -11.09 20.66 5.93
N THR A 385 -11.80 20.27 4.87
CA THR A 385 -11.27 19.33 3.86
C THR A 385 -10.09 19.88 3.06
N LEU A 386 -9.86 21.20 3.07
CA LEU A 386 -8.70 21.82 2.41
C LEU A 386 -7.41 21.66 3.24
N ILE A 387 -7.54 21.47 4.55
CA ILE A 387 -6.42 21.46 5.50
C ILE A 387 -6.14 20.04 5.98
N THR A 388 -7.18 19.30 6.31
CA THR A 388 -7.09 17.95 6.89
C THR A 388 -8.03 17.02 6.16
N GLN A 389 -7.62 15.77 5.96
CA GLN A 389 -8.45 14.76 5.32
C GLN A 389 -8.69 13.62 6.29
N ILE A 390 -9.96 13.33 6.59
CA ILE A 390 -10.37 12.11 7.30
C ILE A 390 -10.60 11.02 6.26
N SER A 391 -9.82 9.94 6.33
CA SER A 391 -9.85 8.88 5.33
C SER A 391 -11.14 8.05 5.39
N TRP A 392 -11.68 7.74 4.23
CA TRP A 392 -12.72 6.73 4.01
C TRP A 392 -12.14 5.60 3.15
N GLY A 393 -12.50 4.36 3.45
CA GLY A 393 -12.14 3.22 2.61
C GLY A 393 -13.21 2.90 1.56
N MET A 394 -12.81 2.14 0.54
CA MET A 394 -13.69 1.71 -0.55
C MET A 394 -14.93 0.98 -0.03
N LEU A 395 -14.78 0.18 1.03
CA LEU A 395 -15.88 -0.60 1.62
C LEU A 395 -16.94 0.31 2.24
N GLN A 396 -16.51 1.33 3.00
CA GLN A 396 -17.38 2.31 3.63
C GLN A 396 -18.11 3.14 2.58
N GLU A 397 -17.40 3.57 1.53
CA GLU A 397 -17.99 4.26 0.39
C GLU A 397 -19.05 3.41 -0.31
N ALA A 398 -18.77 2.11 -0.53
CA ALA A 398 -19.71 1.19 -1.14
C ALA A 398 -20.99 1.02 -0.31
N TYR A 399 -20.85 0.95 1.02
CA TYR A 399 -22.00 0.93 1.92
C TYR A 399 -22.79 2.24 1.87
N ALA A 400 -22.11 3.39 1.92
CA ALA A 400 -22.76 4.70 1.84
C ALA A 400 -23.57 4.89 0.54
N ASN A 401 -23.12 4.30 -0.57
CA ASN A 401 -23.81 4.41 -1.85
C ASN A 401 -24.95 3.39 -2.02
N PHE A 402 -24.73 2.12 -1.66
CA PHE A 402 -25.66 1.03 -2.01
C PHE A 402 -25.80 -0.05 -0.90
N GLY A 403 -25.42 0.27 0.33
CA GLY A 403 -25.47 -0.64 1.47
C GLY A 403 -24.66 -1.92 1.27
N THR A 404 -25.12 -3.01 1.89
CA THR A 404 -24.47 -4.32 1.82
C THR A 404 -24.35 -4.86 0.39
N VAL A 405 -25.31 -4.54 -0.48
CA VAL A 405 -25.26 -4.91 -1.91
C VAL A 405 -24.10 -4.21 -2.61
N GLY A 406 -23.88 -2.92 -2.31
CA GLY A 406 -22.70 -2.18 -2.75
C GLY A 406 -21.39 -2.83 -2.31
N CYS A 407 -21.31 -3.25 -1.04
CA CYS A 407 -20.14 -3.95 -0.51
C CYS A 407 -19.87 -5.28 -1.22
N ALA A 408 -20.91 -6.07 -1.51
CA ALA A 408 -20.77 -7.30 -2.29
C ALA A 408 -20.31 -7.01 -3.73
N GLY A 409 -20.89 -6.00 -4.39
CA GLY A 409 -20.49 -5.55 -5.72
C GLY A 409 -19.03 -5.09 -5.78
N LEU A 410 -18.57 -4.35 -4.77
CA LEU A 410 -17.16 -4.00 -4.61
C LEU A 410 -16.27 -5.25 -4.46
N GLY A 411 -16.74 -6.25 -3.71
CA GLY A 411 -16.07 -7.55 -3.58
C GLY A 411 -15.87 -8.23 -4.94
N ILE A 412 -16.92 -8.31 -5.76
CA ILE A 412 -16.86 -8.86 -7.12
C ILE A 412 -15.85 -8.06 -7.97
N PHE A 413 -15.95 -6.73 -7.94
CA PHE A 413 -15.09 -5.85 -8.72
C PHE A 413 -13.61 -6.02 -8.35
N LEU A 414 -13.26 -5.90 -7.07
CA LEU A 414 -11.87 -6.02 -6.61
C LEU A 414 -11.35 -7.45 -6.77
N GLY A 415 -12.16 -8.47 -6.44
CA GLY A 415 -11.80 -9.88 -6.64
C GLY A 415 -11.48 -10.17 -8.11
N SER A 416 -12.30 -9.66 -9.03
CA SER A 416 -12.07 -9.79 -10.48
C SER A 416 -10.82 -9.03 -10.93
N LEU A 417 -10.66 -7.78 -10.51
CA LEU A 417 -9.51 -6.94 -10.88
C LEU A 417 -8.19 -7.56 -10.43
N TYR A 418 -8.08 -7.91 -9.15
CA TYR A 418 -6.88 -8.53 -8.60
C TYR A 418 -6.65 -9.93 -9.19
N GLY A 419 -7.70 -10.72 -9.42
CA GLY A 419 -7.58 -12.05 -10.04
C GLY A 419 -7.10 -11.97 -11.49
N TYR A 420 -7.65 -11.04 -12.27
CA TYR A 420 -7.25 -10.82 -13.65
C TYR A 420 -5.79 -10.39 -13.76
N VAL A 421 -5.36 -9.41 -12.96
CA VAL A 421 -3.96 -8.96 -12.98
C VAL A 421 -3.01 -10.02 -12.45
N THR A 422 -3.40 -10.77 -11.42
CA THR A 422 -2.62 -11.92 -10.94
C THR A 422 -2.39 -12.92 -12.08
N ARG A 423 -3.44 -13.24 -12.83
CA ARG A 423 -3.38 -14.13 -13.99
C ARG A 423 -2.47 -13.59 -15.10
N LEU A 424 -2.50 -12.29 -15.37
CA LEU A 424 -1.59 -11.65 -16.34
C LEU A 424 -0.11 -11.77 -15.96
N ALA A 425 0.19 -11.78 -14.66
CA ALA A 425 1.54 -11.88 -14.11
C ALA A 425 2.03 -13.31 -13.88
N MET A 426 1.19 -14.34 -14.13
CA MET A 426 1.61 -15.73 -13.99
C MET A 426 2.61 -16.11 -15.09
N LYS A 427 3.70 -16.77 -14.70
CA LYS A 427 4.71 -17.32 -15.62
C LYS A 427 5.29 -16.31 -16.61
N VAL A 428 5.34 -15.03 -16.26
CA VAL A 428 6.01 -13.99 -17.04
C VAL A 428 7.24 -13.44 -16.30
N PRO A 429 8.26 -12.95 -17.02
CA PRO A 429 9.42 -12.29 -16.41
C PRO A 429 9.03 -11.09 -15.55
N ILE A 430 9.79 -10.84 -14.48
CA ILE A 430 9.65 -9.64 -13.62
C ILE A 430 9.77 -8.32 -14.40
N THR A 431 10.51 -8.35 -15.49
CA THR A 431 10.79 -7.22 -16.38
C THR A 431 9.70 -6.99 -17.43
N SER A 432 8.65 -7.83 -17.45
CA SER A 432 7.55 -7.71 -18.40
C SER A 432 6.54 -6.64 -17.98
N TYR A 433 5.91 -6.00 -18.96
CA TYR A 433 4.84 -5.02 -18.74
C TYR A 433 3.73 -5.57 -17.82
N ARG A 434 3.33 -6.83 -18.04
CA ARG A 434 2.28 -7.49 -17.24
C ARG A 434 2.68 -7.63 -15.78
N PHE A 435 3.94 -7.98 -15.54
CA PHE A 435 4.45 -8.07 -14.18
C PHE A 435 4.54 -6.69 -13.50
N LEU A 436 4.97 -5.65 -14.23
CA LEU A 436 4.99 -4.28 -13.69
C LEU A 436 3.60 -3.77 -13.28
N ILE A 437 2.55 -4.13 -14.03
CA ILE A 437 1.16 -3.83 -13.64
C ILE A 437 0.82 -4.52 -12.31
N SER A 438 1.21 -5.78 -12.13
CA SER A 438 0.96 -6.49 -10.87
C SER A 438 1.70 -5.87 -9.70
N LEU A 439 2.93 -5.40 -9.90
CA LEU A 439 3.72 -4.69 -8.89
C LEU A 439 3.05 -3.37 -8.47
N ALA A 440 2.53 -2.61 -9.43
CA ALA A 440 1.74 -1.41 -9.14
C ALA A 440 0.50 -1.72 -8.28
N LEU A 441 -0.19 -2.83 -8.58
CA LEU A 441 -1.35 -3.26 -7.81
C LEU A 441 -1.00 -3.83 -6.43
N ILE A 442 0.18 -4.44 -6.23
CA ILE A 442 0.68 -4.79 -4.89
C ILE A 442 0.75 -3.53 -4.02
N MET A 443 1.34 -2.45 -4.55
CA MET A 443 1.46 -1.19 -3.79
C MET A 443 0.09 -0.59 -3.43
N LEU A 444 -0.90 -0.74 -4.30
CA LEU A 444 -2.26 -0.27 -4.06
C LEU A 444 -3.06 -1.19 -3.14
N SER A 445 -2.78 -2.50 -3.14
CA SER A 445 -3.46 -3.48 -2.27
C SER A 445 -3.29 -3.19 -0.79
N ALA A 446 -2.16 -2.58 -0.40
CA ALA A 446 -1.91 -2.17 0.97
C ALA A 446 -2.69 -0.91 1.40
N LYS A 447 -3.37 -0.21 0.47
CA LYS A 447 -4.10 1.04 0.74
C LYS A 447 -5.61 0.79 0.76
N ASN A 448 -6.15 0.42 1.92
CA ASN A 448 -7.60 0.30 2.12
C ASN A 448 -8.27 1.58 2.65
N GLU A 449 -7.49 2.60 3.04
CA GLU A 449 -7.94 3.92 3.51
C GLU A 449 -8.21 4.92 2.38
N VAL A 450 -8.56 4.44 1.18
CA VAL A 450 -8.87 5.29 0.03
C VAL A 450 -10.23 4.92 -0.54
N THR A 451 -10.93 5.90 -1.11
CA THR A 451 -12.15 5.70 -1.89
C THR A 451 -11.83 5.10 -3.25
N LEU A 452 -12.81 4.47 -3.88
CA LEU A 452 -12.67 3.78 -5.17
C LEU A 452 -12.22 4.76 -6.26
N SER A 453 -12.72 5.99 -6.23
CA SER A 453 -12.36 7.03 -7.19
C SER A 453 -10.89 7.45 -7.07
N SER A 454 -10.38 7.62 -5.85
CA SER A 454 -8.95 7.83 -5.59
C SER A 454 -8.11 6.62 -6.02
N PHE A 455 -8.55 5.41 -5.70
CA PHE A 455 -7.87 4.16 -6.09
C PHE A 455 -7.73 4.06 -7.61
N LEU A 456 -8.83 4.25 -8.36
CA LEU A 456 -8.84 4.17 -9.82
C LEU A 456 -8.05 5.30 -10.47
N SER A 457 -8.09 6.51 -9.90
CA SER A 457 -7.26 7.63 -10.37
C SER A 457 -5.77 7.30 -10.24
N ILE A 458 -5.32 6.77 -9.10
CA ILE A 458 -3.90 6.39 -8.91
C ILE A 458 -3.54 5.23 -9.84
N LEU A 459 -4.39 4.22 -9.94
CA LEU A 459 -4.17 3.08 -10.85
C LEU A 459 -4.02 3.55 -12.30
N SER A 460 -4.93 4.42 -12.78
CA SER A 460 -4.89 4.98 -14.13
C SER A 460 -3.59 5.74 -14.39
N GLN A 461 -3.17 6.61 -13.45
CA GLN A 461 -1.91 7.36 -13.58
C GLN A 461 -0.70 6.44 -13.71
N VAL A 462 -0.63 5.38 -12.90
CA VAL A 462 0.47 4.41 -12.98
C VAL A 462 0.39 3.59 -14.27
N LEU A 463 -0.80 3.20 -14.71
CA LEU A 463 -0.99 2.47 -15.97
C LEU A 463 -0.59 3.29 -17.19
N MET A 464 -0.92 4.58 -17.23
CA MET A 464 -0.51 5.50 -18.31
C MET A 464 1.02 5.61 -18.38
N LEU A 465 1.67 5.72 -17.23
CA LEU A 465 3.12 5.80 -17.15
C LEU A 465 3.79 4.47 -17.57
N LEU A 466 3.27 3.34 -17.13
CA LEU A 466 3.73 2.04 -17.60
C LEU A 466 3.47 1.84 -19.09
N PHE A 467 2.39 2.40 -19.63
CA PHE A 467 2.07 2.35 -21.05
C PHE A 467 3.08 3.15 -21.88
N ALA A 468 3.50 4.34 -21.41
CA ALA A 468 4.59 5.08 -22.03
C ALA A 468 5.89 4.25 -22.05
N ILE A 469 6.26 3.63 -20.92
CA ILE A 469 7.41 2.71 -20.85
C ILE A 469 7.27 1.55 -21.84
N ARG A 470 6.07 0.96 -21.94
CA ARG A 470 5.77 -0.14 -22.87
C ARG A 470 6.00 0.25 -24.32
N ILE A 471 5.72 1.49 -24.70
CA ILE A 471 5.92 2.00 -26.07
C ILE A 471 7.41 2.25 -26.32
N PHE A 472 8.06 3.01 -25.44
CA PHE A 472 9.40 3.56 -25.73
C PHE A 472 10.57 2.64 -25.31
N LEU A 473 10.40 1.81 -24.28
CA LEU A 473 11.50 1.09 -23.64
C LEU A 473 11.40 -0.44 -23.70
N MET A 474 10.26 -0.99 -24.15
CA MET A 474 10.02 -2.44 -24.16
C MET A 474 9.92 -3.02 -25.57
N LYS A 475 10.46 -4.24 -25.74
CA LYS A 475 10.39 -5.01 -26.98
C LYS A 475 9.44 -6.20 -26.85
N ASN A 476 8.88 -6.64 -27.97
CA ASN A 476 8.07 -7.86 -28.03
C ASN A 476 8.96 -9.09 -27.83
N THR A 477 8.47 -10.05 -27.05
CA THR A 477 9.09 -11.35 -26.83
C THR A 477 7.99 -12.39 -26.69
N THR A 478 8.21 -13.60 -27.19
CA THR A 478 7.25 -14.69 -27.05
C THR A 478 7.49 -15.44 -25.76
N CYS A 479 6.43 -15.60 -24.97
CA CYS A 479 6.40 -16.39 -23.75
C CYS A 479 5.60 -17.67 -24.01
N TYR A 480 6.17 -18.81 -23.65
CA TYR A 480 5.55 -20.12 -23.75
C TYR A 480 5.16 -20.57 -22.34
N HIS A 481 3.88 -20.88 -22.11
CA HIS A 481 3.38 -21.32 -20.81
C HIS A 481 3.43 -22.86 -20.62
N TYR A 482 4.28 -23.57 -21.37
CA TYR A 482 4.39 -25.03 -21.33
C TYR A 482 5.10 -25.55 -20.06
N PRO A 483 4.80 -26.79 -19.60
CA PRO A 483 5.32 -27.30 -18.33
C PRO A 483 6.81 -27.59 -18.29
N ASN A 484 7.54 -27.60 -19.42
CA ASN A 484 8.98 -27.86 -19.44
C ASN A 484 9.60 -27.25 -20.71
N THR A 485 10.75 -26.58 -20.55
CA THR A 485 11.63 -25.95 -21.58
C THR A 485 11.26 -24.55 -22.08
N TYR A 486 12.09 -23.56 -21.68
CA TYR A 486 12.12 -22.21 -22.24
C TYR A 486 13.16 -22.14 -23.37
N LYS A 487 12.71 -22.00 -24.62
CA LYS A 487 13.55 -21.51 -25.73
C LYS A 487 13.04 -20.14 -26.15
N ILE A 488 13.92 -19.14 -26.09
CA ILE A 488 13.68 -17.82 -26.67
C ILE A 488 14.33 -17.86 -28.06
N SER A 489 13.52 -17.72 -29.10
CA SER A 489 14.00 -17.47 -30.46
C SER A 489 14.49 -16.03 -30.53
N TYR A 490 15.78 -15.86 -30.84
CA TYR A 490 16.43 -14.57 -31.07
C TYR A 490 15.93 -13.88 -32.33
#